data_AF-A0A5S5DNY5-F1
#
_entry.id   AF-A0A5S5DNY5-F1
#
_cell.length_a   1.000
_cell.length_b   1.000
_cell.length_c   1.000
_cell.angle_alpha   90.00
_cell.angle_beta   90.00
_cell.angle_gamma   90.00
#
_symmetry.space_group_name_H-M   'P 1'
#
loop_
_entity.id
_entity.type
_entity.pdbx_description
1 polymer ?
#
loop_
_entity_poly.entity_id
_entity_poly.type
_entity_poly.pdbx_seq_one_letter_code
_entity_poly.pdbx_strand_id
1 'polypeptide(L)'
;MNIFLKLKHWQIFFIWIVGTIQMFIFIKSDFWFLSFGLYIGLFLGWIYSIGKVLNKSVESNNGMKIWWILYLISLIPFGLNARDMLTQSYDRIDSWIIAIAGIIGLVAISKIVLFSAKTLKRAESKTEHKTTDLILEIFLIYFFTIGVWILQPRLNKLIAKK
;
A
#
# COMPACT_ATOMS: atom_id res chain seq x y z
N MET A 1 -7.99 11.86 -5.63
CA MET A 1 -8.29 10.47 -6.00
C MET A 1 -9.38 9.95 -5.08
N ASN A 2 -10.66 10.19 -5.41
CA ASN A 2 -11.79 9.57 -4.69
C ASN A 2 -12.23 8.25 -5.36
N ILE A 3 -11.55 7.84 -6.43
CA ILE A 3 -11.96 6.70 -7.27
C ILE A 3 -11.90 5.40 -6.47
N PHE A 4 -10.75 5.07 -5.87
CA PHE A 4 -10.58 3.84 -5.08
C PHE A 4 -11.60 3.69 -3.95
N LEU A 5 -12.13 4.79 -3.43
CA LEU A 5 -13.03 4.77 -2.29
C LEU A 5 -14.51 4.79 -2.64
N LYS A 6 -14.82 5.06 -3.91
CA LYS A 6 -16.18 4.87 -4.45
C LYS A 6 -16.39 3.43 -4.91
N LEU A 7 -15.31 2.71 -5.18
CA LEU A 7 -15.37 1.32 -5.62
C LEU A 7 -15.89 0.41 -4.50
N LYS A 8 -16.61 -0.64 -4.91
CA LYS A 8 -16.97 -1.77 -4.06
C LYS A 8 -15.73 -2.63 -3.82
N HIS A 9 -15.68 -3.33 -2.69
CA HIS A 9 -14.59 -4.23 -2.31
C HIS A 9 -14.24 -5.23 -3.43
N TRP A 10 -15.24 -5.82 -4.09
CA TRP A 10 -15.01 -6.76 -5.19
C TRP A 10 -14.37 -6.10 -6.42
N GLN A 11 -14.65 -4.83 -6.70
CA GLN A 11 -14.04 -4.12 -7.83
C GLN A 11 -12.55 -3.88 -7.58
N ILE A 12 -12.18 -3.49 -6.36
CA ILE A 12 -10.78 -3.31 -5.97
C ILE A 12 -10.04 -4.63 -6.00
N PHE A 13 -10.68 -5.70 -5.50
CA PHE A 13 -10.11 -7.03 -5.56
C PHE A 13 -9.88 -7.49 -7.01
N PHE A 14 -10.84 -7.27 -7.91
CA PHE A 14 -10.68 -7.59 -9.32
C PHE A 14 -9.57 -6.77 -10.00
N ILE A 15 -9.49 -5.46 -9.72
CA ILE A 15 -8.41 -4.60 -10.21
C ILE A 15 -7.04 -5.13 -9.74
N TRP A 16 -6.94 -5.59 -8.49
CA TRP A 16 -5.72 -6.18 -7.98
C TRP A 16 -5.37 -7.50 -8.68
N ILE A 17 -6.34 -8.40 -8.90
CA ILE A 17 -6.11 -9.64 -9.68
C ILE A 17 -5.60 -9.30 -11.08
N VAL A 18 -6.25 -8.37 -11.77
CA VAL A 18 -5.83 -7.93 -13.11
C VAL A 18 -4.43 -7.33 -13.07
N GLY A 19 -4.12 -6.51 -12.05
CA GLY A 19 -2.78 -5.96 -11.84
C GLY A 19 -1.73 -7.04 -11.60
N THR A 20 -2.05 -8.09 -10.85
CA THR A 20 -1.16 -9.23 -10.63
C THR A 20 -0.91 -10.00 -11.93
N ILE A 21 -1.96 -10.32 -12.69
CA ILE A 21 -1.84 -11.01 -13.99
C ILE A 21 -1.01 -10.17 -14.96
N GLN A 22 -1.30 -8.87 -15.04
CA GLN A 22 -0.55 -7.90 -15.84
C GLN A 22 0.93 -7.88 -15.43
N MET A 23 1.23 -7.86 -14.12
CA MET A 23 2.60 -7.91 -13.62
C MET A 23 3.36 -9.13 -14.16
N PHE A 24 2.77 -10.34 -14.06
CA PHE A 24 3.39 -11.57 -14.55
C PHE A 24 3.57 -11.61 -16.07
N ILE A 25 2.64 -11.06 -16.84
CA ILE A 25 2.74 -11.03 -18.31
C ILE A 25 3.93 -10.16 -18.74
N PHE A 26 4.09 -9.00 -18.12
CA PHE A 26 5.08 -8.00 -18.56
C PHE A 26 6.42 -8.07 -17.82
N ILE A 27 6.60 -8.96 -16.84
CA ILE A 27 7.83 -9.03 -16.03
C ILE A 27 9.08 -9.34 -16.88
N LYS A 28 8.92 -10.05 -18.00
CA LYS A 28 9.99 -10.40 -18.93
C LYS A 28 10.24 -9.34 -20.01
N SER A 29 9.38 -8.33 -20.10
CA SER A 29 9.49 -7.27 -21.11
C SER A 29 10.43 -6.14 -20.66
N ASP A 30 10.83 -5.28 -21.60
CA ASP A 30 11.61 -4.07 -21.28
C ASP A 30 10.81 -3.08 -20.42
N PHE A 31 9.48 -3.14 -20.48
CA PHE A 31 8.56 -2.28 -19.71
C PHE A 31 8.19 -2.86 -18.33
N TRP A 32 8.92 -3.87 -17.84
CA TRP A 32 8.63 -4.54 -16.57
C TRP A 32 8.53 -3.56 -15.39
N PHE A 33 9.30 -2.48 -15.38
CA PHE A 33 9.33 -1.50 -14.30
C PHE A 33 8.02 -0.67 -14.25
N LEU A 34 7.45 -0.33 -15.42
CA LEU A 34 6.13 0.31 -15.49
C LEU A 34 5.05 -0.63 -14.98
N SER A 35 5.12 -1.90 -15.41
CA SER A 35 4.22 -2.96 -14.97
C SER A 35 4.26 -3.15 -13.44
N PHE A 36 5.46 -3.26 -12.87
CA PHE A 36 5.68 -3.37 -11.44
C PHE A 36 5.19 -2.13 -10.68
N GLY A 37 5.48 -0.93 -11.20
CA GLY A 37 5.01 0.33 -10.65
C GLY A 37 3.50 0.46 -10.65
N LEU A 38 2.81 -0.01 -11.69
CA LEU A 38 1.35 -0.07 -11.75
C LEU A 38 0.79 -1.02 -10.69
N TYR A 39 1.31 -2.24 -10.60
CA TYR A 39 0.89 -3.22 -9.59
C TYR A 39 1.05 -2.69 -8.16
N ILE A 40 2.23 -2.19 -7.81
CA ILE A 40 2.49 -1.59 -6.49
C ILE A 40 1.64 -0.34 -6.28
N GLY A 41 1.47 0.48 -7.32
CA GLY A 41 0.66 1.68 -7.30
C GLY A 41 -0.80 1.42 -6.95
N LEU A 42 -1.35 0.24 -7.27
CA LEU A 42 -2.71 -0.16 -6.85
C LEU A 42 -2.78 -0.35 -5.32
N PHE A 43 -1.86 -1.13 -4.77
CA PHE A 43 -1.79 -1.37 -3.32
C PHE A 43 -1.53 -0.07 -2.55
N LEU A 44 -0.54 0.70 -2.97
CA LEU A 44 -0.19 1.97 -2.36
C LEU A 44 -1.28 3.04 -2.54
N GLY A 45 -1.90 3.08 -3.72
CA GLY A 45 -3.01 3.98 -4.02
C GLY A 45 -4.21 3.69 -3.11
N TRP A 46 -4.48 2.43 -2.81
CA TRP A 46 -5.53 2.05 -1.85
C TRP A 46 -5.18 2.53 -0.44
N ILE A 47 -4.00 2.21 0.10
CA ILE A 47 -3.57 2.67 1.43
C ILE A 47 -3.58 4.20 1.53
N TYR A 48 -3.03 4.88 0.54
CA TYR A 48 -3.01 6.34 0.47
C TYR A 48 -4.43 6.92 0.48
N SER A 49 -5.38 6.26 -0.19
CA SER A 49 -6.78 6.69 -0.22
C SER A 49 -7.40 6.64 1.17
N ILE A 50 -7.13 5.59 1.96
CA ILE A 50 -7.55 5.49 3.37
C ILE A 50 -7.04 6.69 4.17
N GLY A 51 -5.73 6.98 4.08
CA GLY A 51 -5.11 8.09 4.79
C GLY A 51 -5.58 9.47 4.34
N LYS A 52 -5.84 9.69 3.05
CA LYS A 52 -6.18 11.01 2.51
C LYS A 52 -7.64 11.39 2.68
N VAL A 53 -8.59 10.48 2.47
CA VAL A 53 -10.02 10.87 2.45
C VAL A 53 -10.59 11.16 3.84
N LEU A 54 -9.94 10.63 4.86
CA LEU A 54 -10.36 10.77 6.23
C LEU A 54 -9.55 11.82 6.99
N ASN A 55 -8.36 12.20 6.52
CA ASN A 55 -7.59 13.27 7.12
C ASN A 55 -7.83 14.63 6.45
N LYS A 56 -8.52 15.54 7.16
CA LYS A 56 -8.72 16.95 6.75
C LYS A 56 -7.59 17.90 7.20
N SER A 57 -6.68 17.48 8.09
CA SER A 57 -5.66 18.39 8.61
C SER A 57 -4.41 18.44 7.73
N VAL A 58 -4.00 19.67 7.38
CA VAL A 58 -2.88 19.99 6.48
C VAL A 58 -1.51 19.62 7.09
N GLU A 59 -1.41 19.63 8.43
CA GLU A 59 -0.15 19.43 9.17
C GLU A 59 0.43 18.01 9.08
N SER A 60 -0.39 16.99 8.80
CA SER A 60 0.08 15.59 8.74
C SER A 60 0.74 15.20 7.41
N ASN A 61 0.70 16.06 6.39
CA ASN A 61 1.04 15.67 5.02
C ASN A 61 2.57 15.60 4.79
N ASN A 62 3.36 16.50 5.41
CA ASN A 62 4.81 16.55 5.14
C ASN A 62 5.60 15.43 5.82
N GLY A 63 5.27 15.07 7.06
CA GLY A 63 5.90 13.95 7.76
C GLY A 63 5.60 12.59 7.14
N MET A 64 4.55 12.48 6.33
CA MET A 64 4.19 11.23 5.63
C MET A 64 4.93 11.07 4.31
N LYS A 65 5.22 12.16 3.59
CA LYS A 65 5.91 12.14 2.29
C LYS A 65 7.26 11.43 2.37
N ILE A 66 8.03 11.68 3.43
CA ILE A 66 9.34 11.03 3.60
C ILE A 66 9.21 9.51 3.70
N TRP A 67 8.22 9.00 4.45
CA TRP A 67 7.99 7.55 4.55
C TRP A 67 7.52 6.95 3.23
N TRP A 68 6.68 7.66 2.47
CA TRP A 68 6.31 7.24 1.11
C TRP A 68 7.52 7.15 0.18
N ILE A 69 8.40 8.15 0.18
CA ILE A 69 9.61 8.18 -0.63
C ILE A 69 10.56 7.04 -0.23
N LEU A 70 10.81 6.86 1.07
CA LEU A 70 11.65 5.79 1.59
C LEU A 70 11.11 4.40 1.21
N TYR A 71 9.80 4.21 1.30
CA TYR A 71 9.17 2.96 0.89
C TYR A 71 9.35 2.71 -0.62
N LEU A 72 9.11 3.71 -1.47
CA LEU A 72 9.28 3.57 -2.92
C LEU A 72 10.73 3.26 -3.31
N ILE A 73 11.71 3.93 -2.69
CA ILE A 73 13.14 3.65 -2.92
C ILE A 73 13.47 2.22 -2.48
N SER A 74 12.96 1.79 -1.33
CA SER A 74 13.22 0.46 -0.79
C SER A 74 12.72 -0.68 -1.68
N LEU A 75 11.73 -0.43 -2.54
CA LEU A 75 11.16 -1.42 -3.44
C LEU A 75 12.02 -1.69 -4.68
N ILE A 76 12.95 -0.79 -5.03
CA ILE A 76 13.76 -0.92 -6.25
C ILE A 76 14.61 -2.20 -6.23
N PRO A 77 15.39 -2.50 -5.16
CA PRO A 77 16.16 -3.73 -5.11
C PRO A 77 15.29 -5.00 -5.12
N PHE A 78 14.11 -4.96 -4.49
CA PHE A 78 13.18 -6.09 -4.53
C PHE A 78 12.60 -6.32 -5.92
N GLY A 79 12.22 -5.25 -6.63
CA GLY A 79 11.69 -5.36 -7.99
C GLY A 79 12.71 -5.94 -8.96
N LEU A 80 13.96 -5.47 -8.89
CA LEU A 80 15.07 -5.99 -9.68
C LEU A 80 15.33 -7.47 -9.35
N ASN A 81 15.51 -7.80 -8.07
CA ASN A 81 15.77 -9.18 -7.63
C ASN A 81 14.63 -10.14 -8.02
N ALA A 82 13.37 -9.72 -7.88
CA ALA A 82 12.21 -10.50 -8.29
C ALA A 82 12.19 -10.76 -9.80
N ARG A 83 12.52 -9.74 -10.61
CA ARG A 83 12.68 -9.91 -12.06
C ARG A 83 13.78 -10.92 -12.37
N ASP A 84 14.97 -10.75 -11.81
CA ASP A 84 16.13 -11.60 -12.11
C ASP A 84 15.86 -13.06 -11.73
N MET A 85 15.15 -13.29 -10.62
CA MET A 85 14.71 -14.63 -10.23
C MET A 85 13.72 -15.24 -11.25
N LEU A 86 12.79 -14.45 -11.79
CA LEU A 86 11.79 -14.91 -12.76
C LEU A 86 12.34 -15.05 -14.19
N THR A 87 13.38 -14.31 -14.55
CA THR A 87 14.06 -14.38 -15.85
C THR A 87 15.26 -15.32 -15.85
N GLN A 88 15.65 -15.86 -14.68
CA GLN A 88 16.87 -16.66 -14.48
C GLN A 88 18.14 -15.90 -14.89
N SER A 89 18.14 -14.58 -14.68
CA SER A 89 19.33 -13.75 -14.85
C SER A 89 20.34 -13.99 -13.73
N TYR A 90 21.63 -13.89 -14.05
CA TYR A 90 22.73 -14.03 -13.08
C TYR A 90 23.16 -12.70 -12.45
N ASP A 91 22.61 -11.56 -12.89
CA ASP A 91 22.90 -10.24 -12.33
C ASP A 91 22.19 -10.01 -10.98
N ARG A 92 22.55 -10.80 -9.96
CA ARG A 92 21.93 -10.72 -8.65
C ARG A 92 22.46 -9.53 -7.87
N ILE A 93 21.54 -8.68 -7.40
CA ILE A 93 21.82 -7.69 -6.37
C ILE A 93 22.34 -8.39 -5.12
N ASP A 94 23.39 -7.83 -4.52
CA ASP A 94 23.95 -8.32 -3.27
C ASP A 94 22.91 -8.43 -2.15
N SER A 95 22.92 -9.55 -1.44
CA SER A 95 21.97 -9.85 -0.37
C SER A 95 21.93 -8.79 0.74
N TRP A 96 23.05 -8.12 1.02
CA TRP A 96 23.11 -7.07 2.05
C TRP A 96 22.35 -5.80 1.64
N ILE A 97 22.34 -5.44 0.35
CA ILE A 97 21.57 -4.32 -0.18
C ILE A 97 20.08 -4.60 -0.03
N ILE A 98 19.67 -5.83 -0.37
CA ILE A 98 18.28 -6.29 -0.21
C ILE A 98 17.87 -6.27 1.26
N ALA A 99 18.74 -6.70 2.17
CA ALA A 99 18.47 -6.68 3.61
C ALA A 99 18.26 -5.26 4.15
N ILE A 100 19.14 -4.31 3.79
CA ILE A 100 19.01 -2.90 4.20
C ILE A 100 17.74 -2.29 3.62
N ALA A 101 17.48 -2.51 2.32
CA ALA A 101 16.26 -2.06 1.68
C ALA A 101 15.02 -2.65 2.36
N GLY A 102 15.05 -3.94 2.74
CA GLY A 102 13.99 -4.61 3.48
C GLY A 102 13.69 -3.95 4.82
N ILE A 103 14.71 -3.61 5.61
CA ILE A 103 14.54 -2.93 6.89
C ILE A 103 13.94 -1.54 6.71
N ILE A 104 14.48 -0.75 5.77
CA ILE A 104 13.96 0.59 5.46
C ILE A 104 12.50 0.50 5.00
N GLY A 105 12.20 -0.44 4.11
CA GLY A 105 10.87 -0.70 3.59
C GLY A 105 9.88 -1.09 4.68
N LEU A 106 10.27 -2.00 5.58
CA LEU A 106 9.45 -2.46 6.71
C LEU A 106 9.11 -1.31 7.68
N VAL A 107 10.09 -0.47 8.00
CA VAL A 107 9.87 0.71 8.85
C VAL A 107 8.95 1.71 8.15
N ALA A 108 9.22 2.00 6.88
CA ALA A 108 8.46 2.96 6.10
C ALA A 108 6.99 2.54 5.92
N ILE A 109 6.73 1.30 5.50
CA ILE A 109 5.36 0.78 5.37
C ILE A 109 4.65 0.73 6.71
N SER A 110 5.33 0.36 7.79
CA SER A 110 4.75 0.37 9.14
C SER A 110 4.27 1.78 9.52
N LYS A 111 5.04 2.83 9.23
CA LYS A 111 4.65 4.22 9.51
C LYS A 111 3.45 4.65 8.66
N ILE A 112 3.41 4.28 7.38
CA ILE A 112 2.30 4.57 6.46
C ILE A 112 1.01 3.85 6.92
N VAL A 113 1.10 2.58 7.25
CA VAL A 113 -0.02 1.75 7.72
C VAL A 113 -0.55 2.26 9.04
N LEU A 114 0.33 2.53 10.02
CA LEU A 114 -0.05 3.11 11.31
C LEU A 114 -0.79 4.43 11.14
N PHE A 115 -0.31 5.29 10.24
CA PHE A 115 -0.99 6.54 9.94
C PHE A 115 -2.39 6.31 9.36
N SER A 116 -2.51 5.40 8.40
CA SER A 116 -3.77 5.09 7.71
C SER A 116 -4.79 4.47 8.67
N ALA A 117 -4.36 3.55 9.54
CA ALA A 117 -5.17 2.95 10.59
C ALA A 117 -5.67 3.98 11.61
N LYS A 118 -4.79 4.86 12.12
CA LYS A 118 -5.16 5.96 13.03
C LYS A 118 -6.23 6.86 12.40
N THR A 119 -6.02 7.20 11.14
CA THR A 119 -6.90 8.07 10.37
C THR A 119 -8.27 7.43 10.17
N LEU A 120 -8.32 6.13 9.85
CA LEU A 120 -9.57 5.38 9.74
C LEU A 120 -10.35 5.35 11.05
N LYS A 121 -9.69 4.97 12.15
CA LYS A 121 -10.32 4.84 13.46
C LYS A 121 -10.86 6.17 13.99
N ARG A 122 -10.10 7.26 13.81
CA ARG A 122 -10.53 8.62 14.18
C ARG A 122 -11.80 9.03 13.43
N ALA A 123 -11.90 8.69 12.15
CA ALA A 123 -13.09 9.01 11.36
C ALA A 123 -14.33 8.19 11.77
N GLU A 124 -14.15 6.95 12.22
CA GLU A 124 -15.25 6.10 12.67
C GLU A 124 -15.77 6.48 14.07
N SER A 125 -14.87 6.74 15.01
CA SER A 125 -15.21 6.85 16.42
C SER A 125 -15.26 8.29 16.96
N LYS A 126 -14.83 9.29 16.18
CA LYS A 126 -14.68 10.71 16.60
C LYS A 126 -13.84 10.92 17.88
N THR A 127 -13.11 9.91 18.35
CA THR A 127 -12.26 9.95 19.56
C THR A 127 -10.83 9.49 19.25
N GLU A 128 -9.87 9.87 20.09
CA GLU A 128 -8.48 9.39 19.99
C GLU A 128 -8.31 8.00 20.61
N HIS A 129 -7.51 7.15 19.97
CA HIS A 129 -7.32 5.75 20.34
C HIS A 129 -5.85 5.41 20.59
N LYS A 130 -5.58 4.47 21.50
CA LYS A 130 -4.23 3.96 21.74
C LYS A 130 -3.81 3.06 20.57
N THR A 131 -2.50 2.90 20.37
CA THR A 131 -1.97 2.05 19.28
C THR A 131 -2.41 0.58 19.41
N THR A 132 -2.65 0.10 20.63
CA THR A 132 -3.19 -1.24 20.90
C THR A 132 -4.59 -1.46 20.30
N ASP A 133 -5.38 -0.40 20.22
CA ASP A 133 -6.76 -0.45 19.71
C ASP A 133 -6.80 -0.44 18.18
N LEU A 134 -5.63 -0.30 17.53
CA LEU A 134 -5.43 -0.24 16.09
C LEU A 134 -4.83 -1.51 15.49
N ILE A 135 -4.50 -2.52 16.32
CA ILE A 135 -3.83 -3.75 15.87
C ILE A 135 -4.64 -4.44 14.77
N LEU A 136 -5.96 -4.49 14.93
CA LEU A 136 -6.85 -5.09 13.93
C LEU A 136 -6.81 -4.32 12.62
N GLU A 137 -6.89 -2.99 12.65
CA GLU A 137 -6.83 -2.15 11.45
C GLU A 137 -5.48 -2.24 10.74
N ILE A 138 -4.38 -2.27 11.49
CA ILE A 138 -3.02 -2.48 10.95
C ILE A 138 -2.94 -3.82 10.25
N PHE A 139 -3.40 -4.89 10.90
CA PHE A 139 -3.42 -6.23 10.34
C PHE A 139 -4.25 -6.27 9.05
N LEU A 140 -5.47 -5.71 9.07
CA LEU A 140 -6.33 -5.66 7.89
C LEU A 140 -5.67 -4.90 6.73
N ILE A 141 -4.96 -3.80 6.98
CA ILE A 141 -4.27 -3.06 5.91
C ILE A 141 -3.10 -3.88 5.33
N TYR A 142 -2.31 -4.56 6.17
CA TYR A 142 -1.21 -5.42 5.71
C TYR A 142 -1.73 -6.60 4.87
N PHE A 143 -2.79 -7.26 5.34
CA PHE A 143 -3.43 -8.36 4.65
C PHE A 143 -4.42 -7.84 3.61
N PHE A 144 -3.90 -7.12 2.61
CA PHE A 144 -4.67 -6.42 1.57
C PHE A 144 -5.91 -7.16 1.11
N THR A 145 -5.77 -8.45 0.75
CA THR A 145 -6.88 -9.29 0.31
C THR A 145 -8.02 -9.24 1.31
N ILE A 146 -7.81 -9.67 2.55
CA ILE A 146 -8.85 -9.69 3.60
C ILE A 146 -9.26 -8.26 3.98
N GLY A 147 -8.27 -7.35 4.04
CA GLY A 147 -8.43 -5.94 4.34
C GLY A 147 -9.43 -5.24 3.46
N VAL A 148 -9.36 -5.43 2.15
CA VAL A 148 -10.28 -4.82 1.18
C VAL A 148 -11.71 -5.27 1.44
N TRP A 149 -11.95 -6.54 1.75
CA TRP A 149 -13.29 -7.06 2.03
C TRP A 149 -13.90 -6.48 3.31
N ILE A 150 -13.09 -6.19 4.33
CA ILE A 150 -13.56 -5.70 5.63
C ILE A 150 -13.55 -4.17 5.72
N LEU A 151 -12.46 -3.52 5.30
CA LEU A 151 -12.27 -2.08 5.42
C LEU A 151 -13.00 -1.29 4.34
N GLN A 152 -13.10 -1.80 3.10
CA GLN A 152 -13.74 -1.04 2.03
C GLN A 152 -15.24 -0.78 2.29
N PRO A 153 -16.06 -1.75 2.75
CA PRO A 153 -17.45 -1.46 3.11
C PRO A 153 -17.58 -0.43 4.24
N ARG A 154 -16.65 -0.44 5.22
CA ARG A 154 -16.60 0.56 6.31
C ARG A 154 -16.30 1.94 5.75
N LEU A 155 -15.30 2.06 4.89
CA LEU A 155 -14.94 3.30 4.19
C LEU A 155 -16.10 3.85 3.35
N ASN A 156 -16.77 3.00 2.58
CA ASN A 156 -17.90 3.43 1.75
C ASN A 156 -19.05 4.00 2.60
N LYS A 157 -19.32 3.43 3.78
CA LYS A 157 -20.31 3.97 4.74
C LYS A 157 -19.90 5.33 5.30
N LEU A 158 -18.63 5.53 5.61
CA LEU A 158 -18.11 6.82 6.11
C LEU A 158 -18.22 7.92 5.05
N ILE A 159 -17.98 7.57 3.80
CA ILE A 159 -18.06 8.52 2.68
C ILE A 159 -19.51 8.84 2.33
N ALA A 160 -20.42 7.86 2.38
CA ALA A 160 -21.85 8.09 2.14
C ALA A 160 -22.52 8.96 3.22
N LYS A 161 -21.94 9.02 4.42
CA LYS A 161 -22.40 9.90 5.52
C LYS A 161 -21.85 11.33 5.43
N LYS A 162 -20.89 11.59 4.55
CA LYS A 162 -20.35 12.93 4.26
C LYS A 162 -21.15 13.58 3.14
#